data_AF-A0A7W7Y957-F1
#
_entry.id   AF-A0A7W7Y957-F1
#
_cell.length_a   1.000
_cell.length_b   1.000
_cell.length_c   1.000
_cell.angle_alpha   90.00
_cell.angle_beta   90.00
_cell.angle_gamma   90.00
#
_symmetry.space_group_name_H-M   'P 1'
#
loop_
_entity.id
_entity.type
_entity.pdbx_description
1 polymer ?
#
loop_
_entity_poly.entity_id
_entity_poly.type
_entity_poly.pdbx_seq_one_letter_code
_entity_poly.pdbx_strand_id
1 'polypeptide(L)'
;MLDVQRYRGARHLKEIDFTRKVMWSHMITGAVVIALFLFHEVFRWFAGSIVWYALSLLVMYGFMNERASCRWLLALVFLAAAGAGLYFLNQVFPHLMEPHVALVPRSFMPLWLGLANLIYCTGTLFILFDSRIRRAGEVGFTLW
;
A
#
# COMPACT_ATOMS: atom_id res chain seq x y z
N MET A 1 -35.33 -9.28 -12.28
CA MET A 1 -33.90 -9.16 -12.66
C MET A 1 -33.02 -8.59 -11.54
N LEU A 2 -33.56 -7.83 -10.57
CA LEU A 2 -32.84 -7.32 -9.39
C LEU A 2 -32.42 -8.40 -8.37
N ASP A 3 -33.18 -9.49 -8.21
CA ASP A 3 -32.84 -10.54 -7.23
C ASP A 3 -31.58 -11.33 -7.61
N VAL A 4 -31.29 -11.48 -8.91
CA VAL A 4 -30.09 -12.18 -9.39
C VAL A 4 -28.82 -11.39 -9.07
N GLN A 5 -28.89 -10.05 -9.07
CA GLN A 5 -27.79 -9.20 -8.62
C GLN A 5 -27.61 -9.25 -7.10
N ARG A 6 -28.71 -9.34 -6.33
CA ARG A 6 -28.68 -9.51 -4.87
C ARG A 6 -28.01 -10.82 -4.45
N TYR A 7 -28.26 -11.91 -5.18
CA TYR A 7 -27.64 -13.22 -4.96
C TYR A 7 -26.17 -13.29 -5.42
N ARG A 8 -25.78 -12.58 -6.50
CA ARG A 8 -24.37 -12.46 -6.91
C ARG A 8 -23.54 -11.64 -5.91
N GLY A 9 -24.10 -10.55 -5.39
CA GLY A 9 -23.47 -9.76 -4.32
C GLY A 9 -23.21 -10.62 -3.09
N ALA A 10 -24.20 -11.38 -2.62
CA ALA A 10 -24.09 -12.24 -1.45
C ALA A 10 -23.02 -13.34 -1.56
N ARG A 11 -22.71 -13.81 -2.79
CA ARG A 11 -21.76 -14.90 -3.02
C ARG A 11 -20.30 -14.48 -2.87
N HIS A 12 -20.00 -13.17 -3.01
CA HIS A 12 -18.65 -12.62 -2.93
C HIS A 12 -18.45 -11.59 -1.82
N LEU A 13 -19.44 -11.39 -0.94
CA LEU A 13 -19.35 -10.45 0.18
C LEU A 13 -18.11 -10.69 1.05
N LYS A 14 -17.79 -11.96 1.36
CA LYS A 14 -16.62 -12.29 2.20
C LYS A 14 -15.30 -11.92 1.53
N GLU A 15 -15.20 -12.15 0.22
CA GLU A 15 -14.03 -11.77 -0.57
C GLU A 15 -13.89 -10.25 -0.70
N ILE A 16 -15.00 -9.54 -0.90
CA ILE A 16 -15.06 -8.08 -0.98
C ILE A 16 -14.68 -7.47 0.38
N ASP A 17 -15.24 -7.96 1.48
CA ASP A 17 -14.95 -7.47 2.84
C ASP A 17 -13.48 -7.67 3.21
N PHE A 18 -12.90 -8.82 2.85
CA PHE A 18 -11.48 -9.08 3.06
C PHE A 18 -10.63 -8.09 2.25
N THR A 19 -10.92 -7.96 0.95
CA THR A 19 -10.16 -7.08 0.06
C THR A 19 -10.27 -5.63 0.48
N ARG A 20 -11.46 -5.20 0.90
CA ARG A 20 -11.72 -3.87 1.46
C ARG A 20 -10.86 -3.59 2.69
N LYS A 21 -10.75 -4.54 3.62
CA LYS A 21 -9.86 -4.41 4.78
C LYS A 21 -8.41 -4.23 4.36
N VAL A 22 -7.93 -5.02 3.38
CA VAL A 22 -6.57 -4.88 2.84
C VAL A 22 -6.35 -3.49 2.22
N MET A 23 -7.31 -2.98 1.44
CA MET A 23 -7.22 -1.64 0.84
C MET A 23 -7.22 -0.53 1.92
N TRP A 24 -8.08 -0.65 2.94
CA TRP A 24 -8.08 0.27 4.08
C TRP A 24 -6.75 0.24 4.85
N SER A 25 -6.20 -0.95 5.09
CA SER A 25 -4.88 -1.09 5.72
C SER A 25 -3.81 -0.37 4.91
N HIS A 26 -3.79 -0.52 3.58
CA HIS A 26 -2.87 0.22 2.72
C HIS A 26 -3.06 1.75 2.84
N MET A 27 -4.30 2.23 2.82
CA MET A 27 -4.57 3.67 2.94
C MET A 27 -3.99 4.23 4.24
N ILE A 28 -4.19 3.54 5.37
CA ILE A 28 -3.69 3.95 6.68
C ILE A 28 -2.15 3.87 6.70
N THR A 29 -1.58 2.72 6.31
CA THR A 29 -0.12 2.51 6.34
C THR A 29 0.62 3.49 5.44
N GLY A 30 0.12 3.76 4.24
CA GLY A 30 0.74 4.72 3.32
C GLY A 30 0.75 6.15 3.86
N ALA A 31 -0.36 6.58 4.50
CA ALA A 31 -0.42 7.88 5.16
C ALA A 31 0.57 7.97 6.34
N VAL A 32 0.71 6.90 7.13
CA VAL A 32 1.67 6.82 8.23
C VAL A 32 3.11 6.92 7.71
N VAL A 33 3.45 6.22 6.62
CA VAL A 33 4.79 6.30 6.00
C VAL A 33 5.13 7.73 5.56
N ILE A 34 4.18 8.42 4.92
CA ILE A 34 4.37 9.83 4.52
C ILE A 34 4.63 10.70 5.75
N ALA A 35 3.79 10.58 6.79
CA ALA A 35 3.93 11.36 8.02
C ALA A 35 5.28 11.09 8.71
N LEU A 36 5.72 9.84 8.76
CA LEU A 36 7.01 9.48 9.35
C LEU A 36 8.18 10.07 8.56
N PHE A 37 8.16 10.04 7.22
CA PHE A 37 9.21 10.71 6.44
C PHE A 37 9.23 12.22 6.66
N LEU A 38 8.07 12.86 6.84
CA LEU A 38 7.97 14.27 7.19
C LEU A 38 8.58 14.57 8.56
N PHE A 39 8.22 13.80 9.59
CA PHE A 39 8.73 14.01 10.96
C PHE A 39 10.22 13.73 11.12
N HIS A 40 10.81 12.89 10.26
CA HIS A 40 12.26 12.67 10.22
C HIS A 40 12.98 13.67 9.29
N GLU A 41 12.26 14.67 8.77
CA GLU A 41 12.77 15.73 7.89
C GLU A 41 13.47 15.22 6.63
N VAL A 42 13.07 14.05 6.13
CA VAL A 42 13.63 13.46 4.91
C VAL A 42 12.80 13.91 3.71
N PHE A 43 12.83 15.21 3.43
CA PHE A 43 11.90 15.88 2.49
C PHE A 43 11.88 15.28 1.07
N ARG A 44 13.03 14.83 0.55
CA ARG A 44 13.09 14.20 -0.78
C ARG A 44 12.30 12.87 -0.82
N TRP A 45 12.41 12.07 0.23
CA TRP A 45 11.72 10.78 0.35
C TRP A 45 10.27 10.94 0.80
N PHE A 46 9.97 12.00 1.54
CA PHE A 46 8.61 12.46 1.78
C PHE A 46 7.90 12.80 0.45
N ALA A 47 8.49 13.63 -0.42
CA ALA A 47 7.91 13.95 -1.72
C ALA A 47 7.74 12.69 -2.59
N GLY A 48 8.75 11.81 -2.60
CA GLY A 48 8.66 10.51 -3.29
C GLY A 48 7.53 9.62 -2.76
N SER A 49 7.34 9.55 -1.44
CA SER A 49 6.27 8.76 -0.84
C SER A 49 4.88 9.33 -1.12
N ILE A 50 4.71 10.66 -1.23
CA ILE A 50 3.46 11.27 -1.71
C ILE A 50 3.14 10.83 -3.14
N VAL A 51 4.11 10.91 -4.05
CA VAL A 51 3.92 10.53 -5.46
C VAL A 51 3.57 9.05 -5.56
N TRP A 52 4.32 8.20 -4.86
CA TRP A 52 4.06 6.77 -4.79
C TRP A 52 2.65 6.47 -4.23
N TYR A 53 2.26 7.14 -3.16
CA TYR A 53 0.95 6.93 -2.54
C TYR A 53 -0.18 7.36 -3.47
N ALA A 54 -0.08 8.53 -4.09
CA ALA A 54 -1.04 8.99 -5.09
C ALA A 54 -1.18 8.00 -6.27
N LEU A 55 -0.06 7.49 -6.79
CA LEU A 55 -0.05 6.45 -7.82
C LEU A 55 -0.75 5.18 -7.33
N SER A 56 -0.45 4.73 -6.11
CA SER A 56 -1.05 3.53 -5.53
C SER A 56 -2.57 3.66 -5.38
N LEU A 57 -3.07 4.84 -4.99
CA LEU A 57 -4.50 5.11 -4.88
C LEU A 57 -5.19 5.13 -6.26
N LEU A 58 -4.54 5.71 -7.27
CA LEU A 58 -5.06 5.71 -8.65
C LEU A 58 -5.18 4.28 -9.20
N VAL A 59 -4.15 3.47 -8.97
CA VAL A 59 -4.15 2.06 -9.40
C VAL A 59 -5.18 1.25 -8.60
N MET A 60 -5.30 1.50 -7.29
CA MET A 60 -6.34 0.89 -6.43
C MET A 60 -7.74 1.23 -6.93
N TYR A 61 -8.00 2.49 -7.31
CA TYR A 61 -9.27 2.90 -7.88
C TYR A 61 -9.56 2.17 -9.20
N GLY A 62 -8.55 2.01 -10.07
CA GLY A 62 -8.68 1.20 -11.27
C GLY A 62 -9.01 -0.28 -10.97
N PHE A 63 -8.39 -0.85 -9.94
CA PHE A 63 -8.64 -2.22 -9.49
C PHE A 63 -10.06 -2.42 -8.95
N MET A 64 -10.60 -1.42 -8.23
CA MET A 64 -11.97 -1.41 -7.75
C MET A 64 -13.02 -1.37 -8.87
N ASN A 65 -12.66 -0.80 -10.03
CA ASN A 65 -13.49 -0.69 -11.24
C ASN A 65 -13.28 -1.86 -12.23
N GLU A 66 -13.14 -3.09 -11.73
CA GLU A 66 -13.11 -4.32 -12.54
C GLU A 66 -11.92 -4.48 -13.50
N ARG A 67 -10.89 -3.65 -13.40
CA ARG A 67 -9.71 -3.73 -14.29
C ARG A 67 -8.70 -4.74 -13.75
N ALA A 68 -8.72 -5.96 -14.28
CA ALA A 68 -7.80 -7.04 -13.89
C ALA A 68 -6.31 -6.64 -13.99
N SER A 69 -5.94 -5.82 -14.97
CA SER A 69 -4.56 -5.30 -15.14
C SER A 69 -4.11 -4.43 -13.97
N CYS A 70 -5.03 -3.70 -13.33
CA CYS A 70 -4.73 -2.86 -12.19
C CYS A 70 -4.33 -3.67 -10.95
N ARG A 71 -4.74 -4.94 -10.83
CA ARG A 71 -4.27 -5.84 -9.76
C ARG A 71 -2.76 -6.05 -9.84
N TRP A 72 -2.26 -6.36 -11.04
CA TRP A 72 -0.83 -6.58 -11.28
C TRP A 72 -0.04 -5.30 -11.11
N LEU A 73 -0.56 -4.18 -11.60
CA LEU A 73 0.05 -2.86 -11.38
C LEU A 73 0.09 -2.51 -9.89
N LEU A 74 -0.95 -2.84 -9.11
CA LEU A 74 -0.97 -2.56 -7.68
C LEU A 74 0.10 -3.37 -6.93
N ALA A 75 0.24 -4.65 -7.28
CA ALA A 75 1.31 -5.51 -6.78
C ALA A 75 2.69 -4.95 -7.12
N LEU A 76 2.90 -4.48 -8.36
CA LEU A 76 4.16 -3.86 -8.77
C LEU A 76 4.44 -2.56 -8.00
N VAL A 77 3.42 -1.72 -7.76
CA VAL A 77 3.57 -0.48 -6.99
C VAL A 77 3.92 -0.78 -5.52
N PHE A 78 3.35 -1.83 -4.93
CA PHE A 78 3.68 -2.25 -3.56
C PHE A 78 5.10 -2.81 -3.49
N LEU A 79 5.49 -3.64 -4.46
CA LEU A 79 6.84 -4.19 -4.53
C LEU A 79 7.89 -3.08 -4.74
N ALA A 80 7.58 -2.09 -5.59
CA ALA A 80 8.43 -0.93 -5.79
C ALA A 80 8.58 -0.11 -4.49
N ALA A 81 7.52 0.01 -3.67
CA ALA A 81 7.58 0.64 -2.36
C ALA A 81 8.58 -0.09 -1.44
N ALA A 82 8.44 -1.41 -1.33
CA ALA A 82 9.31 -2.22 -0.49
C ALA A 82 10.77 -2.18 -0.98
N GLY A 83 10.98 -2.25 -2.31
CA GLY A 83 12.31 -2.12 -2.91
C GLY A 83 12.93 -0.74 -2.67
N ALA A 84 12.15 0.34 -2.81
CA ALA A 84 12.61 1.69 -2.54
C ALA A 84 12.95 1.90 -1.05
N GLY A 85 12.16 1.31 -0.14
CA GLY A 85 12.45 1.32 1.30
C GLY A 85 13.73 0.54 1.64
N LEU A 86 13.96 -0.63 1.03
CA LEU A 86 15.21 -1.37 1.18
C LEU A 86 16.41 -0.60 0.62
N TYR A 87 16.26 0.05 -0.54
CA TYR A 87 17.29 0.92 -1.08
C TYR A 87 17.60 2.07 -0.13
N PHE A 88 16.57 2.72 0.43
CA PHE A 88 16.75 3.78 1.42
C PHE A 88 17.56 3.30 2.61
N LEU A 89 17.20 2.16 3.20
CA LEU A 89 17.89 1.62 4.39
C LEU A 89 19.35 1.27 4.13
N ASN A 90 19.66 0.71 2.96
CA ASN A 90 21.01 0.24 2.66
C ASN A 90 21.92 1.33 2.09
N GLN A 91 21.38 2.26 1.31
CA GLN A 91 22.18 3.19 0.51
C GLN A 91 22.05 4.64 0.99
N VAL A 92 20.87 5.04 1.47
CA VAL A 92 20.64 6.44 1.84
C VAL A 92 20.86 6.64 3.33
N PHE A 93 20.23 5.81 4.16
CA PHE A 93 20.24 5.94 5.62
C PHE A 93 21.64 6.04 6.24
N PRO A 94 22.65 5.23 5.85
CA PRO A 94 23.99 5.32 6.42
C PRO A 94 24.71 6.65 6.16
N HIS A 95 24.32 7.37 5.09
CA HIS A 95 24.95 8.62 4.67
C HIS A 95 24.18 9.86 5.16
N LEU A 96 23.07 9.68 5.87
CA LEU A 96 22.30 10.81 6.39
C LEU A 96 23.01 11.41 7.60
N MET A 97 23.57 12.61 7.45
CA MET A 97 24.14 13.39 8.55
C MET A 97 23.11 13.64 9.65
N GLU A 98 23.49 13.47 10.91
CA GLU A 98 22.61 13.71 12.06
C GLU A 98 22.16 15.18 12.10
N PRO A 99 20.85 15.47 11.99
CA PRO A 99 20.33 16.80 12.15
C PRO A 99 20.32 17.11 13.64
N HIS A 100 20.72 18.33 13.98
CA HIS A 100 20.85 18.76 15.37
C HIS A 100 19.52 18.73 16.17
N VAL A 101 18.35 18.61 15.53
CA VAL A 101 17.03 18.80 16.20
C VAL A 101 15.88 17.98 15.58
N ALA A 102 16.08 16.70 15.21
CA ALA A 102 14.96 15.90 14.69
C ALA A 102 13.85 15.68 15.74
N LEU A 103 12.58 15.83 15.34
CA LEU A 103 11.39 15.59 16.18
C LEU A 103 11.29 14.14 16.69
N VAL A 104 11.81 13.18 15.92
CA VAL A 104 11.84 11.75 16.27
C VAL A 104 13.27 11.23 16.14
N PRO A 105 13.78 10.42 17.10
CA PRO A 105 15.12 9.86 17.00
C PRO A 105 15.27 8.98 15.75
N ARG A 106 16.31 9.22 14.96
CA ARG A 106 16.55 8.49 13.70
C ARG A 106 16.82 7.00 13.86
N SER A 107 17.19 6.55 15.06
CA SER A 107 17.33 5.13 15.40
C SER A 107 16.03 4.34 15.20
N PHE A 108 14.87 5.00 15.21
CA PHE A 108 13.59 4.37 14.90
C PHE A 108 13.32 4.18 13.41
N MET A 109 14.05 4.86 12.50
CA MET A 109 13.81 4.75 11.06
C MET A 109 13.96 3.33 10.51
N PRO A 110 15.04 2.59 10.81
CA PRO A 110 15.19 1.22 10.35
C PRO A 110 14.06 0.30 10.81
N LEU A 111 13.56 0.53 12.04
CA LEU A 111 12.50 -0.28 12.62
C LEU A 111 11.17 -0.09 11.86
N TRP A 112 10.67 1.14 11.77
CA TRP A 112 9.36 1.38 11.16
C TRP A 112 9.39 1.18 9.64
N LEU A 113 10.50 1.55 8.97
CA LEU A 113 10.62 1.37 7.54
C LEU A 113 10.81 -0.11 7.19
N GLY A 114 11.52 -0.87 8.03
CA GLY A 114 11.59 -2.33 7.93
C GLY A 114 10.21 -2.99 8.05
N LEU A 115 9.41 -2.57 9.04
CA LEU A 115 8.02 -3.03 9.18
C LEU A 115 7.15 -2.65 7.98
N ALA A 116 7.27 -1.42 7.47
CA ALA A 116 6.56 -0.99 6.27
C ALA A 116 6.92 -1.86 5.06
N ASN A 117 8.21 -2.16 4.84
CA ASN A 117 8.66 -3.04 3.77
C ASN A 117 8.06 -4.45 3.90
N LEU A 118 8.02 -5.01 5.10
CA LEU A 118 7.38 -6.32 5.35
C LEU A 118 5.88 -6.28 5.04
N ILE A 119 5.18 -5.22 5.44
CA ILE A 119 3.76 -5.03 5.14
C ILE A 119 3.52 -4.94 3.62
N TYR A 120 4.33 -4.17 2.90
CA TYR A 120 4.19 -4.05 1.44
C TYR A 120 4.58 -5.33 0.69
N CYS A 121 5.60 -6.06 1.15
CA CYS A 121 5.96 -7.37 0.61
C CYS A 121 4.83 -8.39 0.82
N THR A 122 4.33 -8.50 2.06
CA THR A 122 3.22 -9.42 2.37
C THR A 122 1.94 -9.02 1.63
N GLY A 123 1.63 -7.73 1.56
CA GLY A 123 0.52 -7.19 0.77
C GLY A 123 0.64 -7.54 -0.72
N THR A 124 1.85 -7.47 -1.28
CA THR A 124 2.12 -7.91 -2.66
C THR A 124 1.79 -9.39 -2.84
N LEU A 125 2.25 -10.26 -1.92
CA LEU A 125 1.95 -11.70 -1.98
C LEU A 125 0.44 -11.95 -1.91
N PHE A 126 -0.29 -11.26 -1.03
CA PHE A 126 -1.75 -11.36 -0.98
C PHE A 126 -2.40 -10.94 -2.29
N ILE A 127 -2.02 -9.79 -2.87
CA ILE A 127 -2.60 -9.30 -4.12
C ILE A 127 -2.37 -10.28 -5.29
N LEU A 128 -1.19 -10.92 -5.33
CA LEU A 128 -0.81 -11.83 -6.41
C LEU A 128 -1.47 -13.20 -6.28
N PHE A 129 -1.43 -13.80 -5.08
CA PHE A 129 -1.76 -15.21 -4.88
C PHE A 129 -3.12 -15.45 -4.22
N ASP A 130 -3.69 -14.48 -3.52
CA ASP A 130 -4.95 -14.68 -2.83
C ASP A 130 -6.14 -14.67 -3.80
N SER A 131 -6.82 -15.82 -3.88
CA SER A 131 -7.98 -15.99 -4.75
C SER A 131 -9.16 -15.07 -4.40
N ARG A 132 -9.26 -14.61 -3.14
CA ARG A 132 -10.32 -13.70 -2.69
C ARG A 132 -10.13 -12.32 -3.29
N ILE A 133 -8.91 -11.80 -3.28
CA ILE A 133 -8.58 -10.49 -3.88
C ILE A 133 -8.81 -10.54 -5.39
N ARG A 134 -8.42 -11.62 -6.05
CA ARG A 134 -8.68 -11.79 -7.49
C ARG A 134 -10.18 -11.74 -7.79
N ARG A 135 -10.99 -12.52 -7.07
CA ARG A 135 -12.46 -12.56 -7.26
C ARG A 135 -13.12 -11.21 -6.96
N ALA A 136 -12.68 -10.52 -5.90
CA ALA A 136 -13.20 -9.18 -5.59
C ALA A 136 -12.88 -8.18 -6.71
N GLY A 137 -11.68 -8.25 -7.28
CA GLY A 137 -11.29 -7.41 -8.42
C GLY A 137 -12.02 -7.74 -9.74
N GLU A 138 -12.47 -8.97 -9.94
CA GLU A 138 -13.27 -9.36 -11.13
C GLU A 138 -14.72 -8.90 -11.04
N VAL A 139 -15.28 -8.82 -9.83
CA VAL A 139 -16.66 -8.39 -9.58
C VAL A 139 -16.77 -6.87 -9.42
N GLY A 140 -15.67 -6.21 -9.06
CA GLY A 140 -15.67 -4.79 -8.70
C GLY A 140 -16.23 -4.57 -7.29
N PHE A 141 -15.76 -3.51 -6.62
CA PHE A 141 -16.23 -3.19 -5.27
C PHE A 141 -15.97 -1.74 -4.88
N THR A 142 -16.74 -1.25 -3.90
CA THR A 142 -16.55 0.05 -3.25
C THR A 142 -15.87 -0.11 -1.89
N LEU A 143 -15.28 0.97 -1.37
CA LEU A 143 -14.67 1.00 -0.03
C LEU A 143 -15.70 1.20 1.11
N TRP A 144 -16.91 1.67 0.78
CA TRP A 144 -18.06 1.87 1.68
C TRP A 144 -19.09 0.77 1.52
#